data_AF-A0A949IGR1-F1
#
_entry.id   AF-A0A949IGR1-F1
#
_cell.length_a   1.000
_cell.length_b   1.000
_cell.length_c   1.000
_cell.angle_alpha   90.00
_cell.angle_beta   90.00
_cell.angle_gamma   90.00
#
_symmetry.space_group_name_H-M   'P 1'
#
loop_
_entity.id
_entity.type
_entity.pdbx_description
1 polymer ?
#
loop_
_entity_poly.entity_id
_entity_poly.type
_entity_poly.pdbx_seq_one_letter_code
_entity_poly.pdbx_strand_id
1 'polypeptide(L)'
;MSNTPSNISEYCQETLARFEQARAAGKFGEATIWANTSACLDSAEDRVNPLSPVNKALFQLIFDVTRDCENLVLHCGNVTTTHGALLGYADEAAASLQARLSDASPHAVRPMVIVIKAHLDDLQHRLGIFFRKGALQGVSTVEQGTYLLDTVRTVKALIASVPDIEIDDTTTFAERARLLYTCASSPDYLVYHFPFSFLTEWDRAAFFIAGAQSVVADMRSRSAFVPTERAFAVNRLSALLGEAERLIKAEDRGVKRLYPTLSDLALSLADRQAAR
;
A
#
# COMPACT_ATOMS: atom_id res chain seq x y z
N MET A 1 -49.21 -3.76 8.61
CA MET A 1 -48.25 -3.28 9.62
C MET A 1 -46.94 -4.00 9.36
N SER A 2 -45.99 -3.30 8.74
CA SER A 2 -44.68 -3.83 8.33
C SER A 2 -43.73 -3.76 9.54
N ASN A 3 -43.51 -4.90 10.20
CA ASN A 3 -42.62 -5.05 11.35
C ASN A 3 -41.36 -5.84 10.98
N THR A 4 -40.58 -5.35 10.01
CA THR A 4 -39.18 -5.79 9.84
C THR A 4 -38.30 -4.79 9.07
N PRO A 5 -37.95 -3.61 9.66
CA PRO A 5 -36.78 -2.87 9.18
C PRO A 5 -35.65 -2.71 10.23
N SER A 6 -35.88 -2.94 11.52
CA SER A 6 -34.84 -2.68 12.55
C SER A 6 -33.69 -3.69 12.52
N ASN A 7 -34.00 -4.99 12.39
CA ASN A 7 -33.00 -6.05 12.48
C ASN A 7 -32.00 -6.07 11.31
N ILE A 8 -32.39 -5.65 10.10
CA ILE A 8 -31.48 -5.67 8.93
C ILE A 8 -30.46 -4.54 9.02
N SER A 9 -30.90 -3.35 9.43
CA SER A 9 -30.00 -2.21 9.65
C SER A 9 -29.01 -2.47 10.79
N GLU A 10 -29.48 -3.03 11.90
CA GLU A 10 -28.63 -3.41 13.03
C GLU A 10 -27.61 -4.50 12.63
N TYR A 11 -28.05 -5.50 11.86
CA TYR A 11 -27.17 -6.57 11.38
C TYR A 11 -26.12 -6.07 10.39
N CYS A 12 -26.46 -5.14 9.49
CA CYS A 12 -25.50 -4.49 8.58
C CYS A 12 -24.44 -3.69 9.36
N GLN A 13 -24.83 -2.98 10.41
CA GLN A 13 -23.89 -2.28 11.30
C GLN A 13 -22.97 -3.26 12.04
N GLU A 14 -23.50 -4.39 12.52
CA GLU A 14 -22.70 -5.42 13.17
C GLU A 14 -21.67 -6.03 12.21
N THR A 15 -22.06 -6.34 10.96
CA THR A 15 -21.14 -6.91 9.97
C THR A 15 -20.07 -5.91 9.55
N LEU A 16 -20.38 -4.62 9.46
CA LEU A 16 -19.39 -3.57 9.22
C LEU A 16 -18.44 -3.38 10.42
N ALA A 17 -18.93 -3.51 11.65
CA ALA A 17 -18.06 -3.50 12.84
C ALA A 17 -17.09 -4.69 12.84
N ARG A 18 -17.54 -5.88 12.41
CA ARG A 18 -16.66 -7.06 12.25
C ARG A 18 -15.67 -6.89 11.11
N PHE A 19 -16.06 -6.23 10.02
CA PHE A 19 -15.14 -5.82 8.96
C PHE A 19 -14.00 -4.95 9.53
N GLU A 20 -14.33 -3.89 10.29
CA GLU A 20 -13.30 -3.00 10.86
C GLU A 20 -12.36 -3.74 11.82
N GLN A 21 -12.90 -4.65 12.65
CA GLN A 21 -12.07 -5.48 13.54
C GLN A 21 -11.11 -6.38 12.76
N ALA A 22 -11.59 -7.05 11.71
CA ALA A 22 -10.75 -7.92 10.88
C ALA A 22 -9.71 -7.12 10.09
N ARG A 23 -10.10 -5.95 9.54
CA ARG A 23 -9.23 -5.01 8.84
C ARG A 23 -8.10 -4.52 9.73
N ALA A 24 -8.43 -4.00 10.92
CA ALA A 24 -7.44 -3.50 11.88
C ALA A 24 -6.47 -4.59 12.35
N ALA A 25 -6.90 -5.86 12.34
CA ALA A 25 -6.06 -7.02 12.66
C ALA A 25 -5.24 -7.55 11.46
N GLY A 26 -5.31 -6.92 10.27
CA GLY A 26 -4.63 -7.38 9.06
C GLY A 26 -5.19 -8.69 8.47
N LYS A 27 -6.40 -9.11 8.88
CA LYS A 27 -7.04 -10.35 8.41
C LYS A 27 -7.90 -10.07 7.18
N PHE A 28 -7.26 -9.70 6.07
CA PHE A 28 -7.98 -9.23 4.87
C PHE A 28 -8.98 -10.24 4.30
N GLY A 29 -8.69 -11.54 4.33
CA GLY A 29 -9.67 -12.54 3.89
C GLY A 29 -10.94 -12.57 4.74
N GLU A 30 -10.82 -12.36 6.06
CA GLU A 30 -11.98 -12.26 6.95
C GLU A 30 -12.71 -10.92 6.74
N ALA A 31 -11.98 -9.83 6.54
CA ALA A 31 -12.55 -8.53 6.22
C ALA A 31 -13.37 -8.58 4.92
N THR A 32 -12.86 -9.20 3.85
CA THR A 32 -13.59 -9.38 2.60
C THR A 32 -14.92 -10.11 2.80
N ILE A 33 -14.93 -11.17 3.62
CA ILE A 33 -16.16 -11.92 3.95
C ILE A 33 -17.20 -10.99 4.61
N TRP A 34 -16.79 -10.20 5.60
CA TRP A 34 -17.70 -9.28 6.30
C TRP A 34 -18.17 -8.12 5.43
N ALA A 35 -17.32 -7.58 4.56
CA ALA A 35 -17.69 -6.55 3.59
C ALA A 35 -18.74 -7.08 2.59
N ASN A 36 -18.52 -8.27 2.03
CA ASN A 36 -19.47 -8.92 1.11
C ASN A 36 -20.78 -9.30 1.81
N THR A 37 -20.73 -9.73 3.07
CA THR A 37 -21.92 -10.00 3.87
C THR A 37 -22.74 -8.73 4.06
N SER A 38 -22.09 -7.61 4.41
CA SER A 38 -22.74 -6.30 4.52
C SER A 38 -23.33 -5.85 3.18
N ALA A 39 -22.63 -6.10 2.08
CA ALA A 39 -23.09 -5.76 0.73
C ALA A 39 -24.39 -6.47 0.32
N CYS A 40 -24.66 -7.68 0.84
CA CYS A 40 -25.90 -8.41 0.60
C CYS A 40 -27.11 -7.85 1.39
N LEU A 41 -26.85 -7.09 2.44
CA LEU A 41 -27.86 -6.50 3.33
C LEU A 41 -28.18 -5.05 2.97
N ASP A 42 -27.48 -4.53 1.96
CA ASP A 42 -27.45 -3.13 1.62
C ASP A 42 -28.72 -2.68 0.87
N SER A 43 -29.11 -1.43 1.06
CA SER A 43 -30.25 -0.87 0.33
C SER A 43 -29.91 -0.63 -1.15
N ALA A 44 -30.92 -0.55 -2.02
CA ALA A 44 -30.70 -0.25 -3.43
C ALA A 44 -30.09 1.16 -3.64
N GLU A 45 -30.40 2.10 -2.74
CA GLU A 45 -29.87 3.46 -2.74
C GLU A 45 -28.39 3.47 -2.31
N ASP A 46 -28.06 2.80 -1.22
CA ASP A 46 -26.69 2.69 -0.70
C ASP A 46 -25.76 1.94 -1.66
N ARG A 47 -26.30 0.97 -2.40
CA ARG A 47 -25.54 0.20 -3.39
C ARG A 47 -24.89 1.10 -4.44
N VAL A 48 -25.62 2.10 -4.94
CA VAL A 48 -25.14 3.02 -5.98
C VAL A 48 -24.48 4.28 -5.41
N ASN A 49 -24.65 4.54 -4.11
CA ASN A 49 -24.01 5.67 -3.43
C ASN A 49 -22.54 5.34 -3.11
N PRO A 50 -21.55 6.04 -3.71
CA PRO A 50 -20.13 5.81 -3.40
C PRO A 50 -19.77 5.98 -1.92
N LEU A 51 -20.52 6.85 -1.24
CA LEU A 51 -20.28 7.20 0.16
C LEU A 51 -20.98 6.28 1.14
N SER A 52 -21.69 5.25 0.66
CA SER A 52 -22.33 4.28 1.55
C SER A 52 -21.26 3.55 2.38
N PRO A 53 -21.61 3.13 3.61
CA PRO A 53 -20.66 2.48 4.50
C PRO A 53 -19.95 1.26 3.87
N VAL A 54 -20.69 0.44 3.11
CA VAL A 54 -20.13 -0.72 2.42
C VAL A 54 -19.15 -0.30 1.32
N ASN A 55 -19.48 0.69 0.51
CA ASN A 55 -18.60 1.13 -0.58
C ASN A 55 -17.32 1.78 -0.02
N LYS A 56 -17.42 2.57 1.07
CA LYS A 56 -16.26 3.09 1.80
C LYS A 56 -15.38 1.97 2.35
N ALA A 57 -15.96 0.95 2.97
CA ALA A 57 -15.23 -0.22 3.46
C ALA A 57 -14.47 -0.94 2.34
N LEU A 58 -15.08 -1.10 1.15
CA LEU A 58 -14.40 -1.70 0.00
C LEU A 58 -13.24 -0.85 -0.52
N PHE A 59 -13.39 0.48 -0.60
CA PHE A 59 -12.29 1.38 -0.94
C PHE A 59 -11.14 1.29 0.07
N GLN A 60 -11.47 1.28 1.37
CA GLN A 60 -10.50 1.14 2.45
C GLN A 60 -9.74 -0.19 2.33
N LEU A 61 -10.43 -1.29 2.02
CA LEU A 61 -9.80 -2.61 1.86
C LEU A 61 -8.80 -2.63 0.69
N ILE A 62 -9.15 -2.04 -0.46
CA ILE A 62 -8.22 -1.92 -1.60
C ILE A 62 -6.99 -1.09 -1.20
N PHE A 63 -7.20 0.02 -0.48
CA PHE A 63 -6.11 0.86 0.00
C PHE A 63 -5.18 0.12 0.96
N ASP A 64 -5.71 -0.55 1.97
CA ASP A 64 -4.93 -1.27 2.98
C ASP A 64 -4.13 -2.43 2.35
N VAL A 65 -4.75 -3.18 1.44
CA VAL A 65 -4.08 -4.27 0.71
C VAL A 65 -2.95 -3.74 -0.18
N THR A 66 -3.19 -2.67 -0.93
CA THR A 66 -2.16 -2.09 -1.82
C THR A 66 -1.01 -1.46 -1.04
N ARG A 67 -1.30 -0.86 0.12
CA ARG A 67 -0.29 -0.40 1.09
C ARG A 67 0.56 -1.57 1.60
N ASP A 68 -0.06 -2.67 2.01
CA ASP A 68 0.65 -3.82 2.56
C ASP A 68 1.51 -4.52 1.49
N CYS A 69 1.05 -4.55 0.24
CA CYS A 69 1.86 -4.96 -0.92
C CYS A 69 3.08 -4.05 -1.15
N GLU A 70 2.90 -2.72 -1.09
CA GLU A 70 4.04 -1.78 -1.17
C GLU A 70 5.05 -2.02 -0.05
N ASN A 71 4.57 -2.11 1.20
CA ASN A 71 5.44 -2.32 2.35
C ASN A 71 6.20 -3.65 2.20
N LEU A 72 5.51 -4.72 1.79
CA LEU A 72 6.11 -6.03 1.61
C LEU A 72 7.22 -6.01 0.56
N VAL A 73 6.98 -5.45 -0.64
CA VAL A 73 8.01 -5.41 -1.70
C VAL A 73 9.19 -4.53 -1.31
N LEU A 74 8.96 -3.43 -0.58
CA LEU A 74 10.02 -2.54 -0.10
C LEU A 74 10.81 -3.14 1.07
N HIS A 75 10.21 -4.03 1.86
CA HIS A 75 10.93 -4.80 2.87
C HIS A 75 11.73 -5.93 2.27
N CYS A 76 11.13 -6.69 1.36
CA CYS A 76 11.71 -7.94 0.91
C CYS A 76 12.44 -7.88 -0.43
N GLY A 77 12.31 -6.79 -1.18
CA GLY A 77 12.89 -6.67 -2.51
C GLY A 77 12.50 -7.86 -3.40
N ASN A 78 11.25 -8.32 -3.34
CA ASN A 78 10.79 -9.42 -4.17
C ASN A 78 9.28 -9.42 -4.34
N VAL A 79 8.81 -9.88 -5.50
CA VAL A 79 7.40 -10.24 -5.71
C VAL A 79 7.19 -11.69 -5.29
N THR A 80 6.19 -11.93 -4.45
CA THR A 80 5.97 -13.22 -3.79
C THR A 80 4.53 -13.69 -3.90
N THR A 81 4.29 -14.94 -3.55
CA THR A 81 2.94 -15.52 -3.43
C THR A 81 2.06 -14.76 -2.44
N THR A 82 2.64 -14.18 -1.40
CA THR A 82 1.93 -13.32 -0.43
C THR A 82 1.35 -12.08 -1.10
N HIS A 83 2.07 -11.45 -2.05
CA HIS A 83 1.51 -10.35 -2.84
C HIS A 83 0.30 -10.80 -3.64
N GLY A 84 0.37 -11.98 -4.27
CA GLY A 84 -0.76 -12.54 -5.01
C GLY A 84 -1.99 -12.78 -4.14
N ALA A 85 -1.79 -13.32 -2.94
CA ALA A 85 -2.87 -13.52 -1.97
C ALA A 85 -3.50 -12.19 -1.53
N LEU A 86 -2.67 -11.19 -1.20
CA LEU A 86 -3.12 -9.85 -0.85
C LEU A 86 -3.90 -9.20 -1.99
N LEU A 87 -3.30 -9.12 -3.18
CA LEU A 87 -3.92 -8.51 -4.37
C LEU A 87 -5.23 -9.21 -4.78
N GLY A 88 -5.39 -10.50 -4.48
CA GLY A 88 -6.67 -11.20 -4.67
C GLY A 88 -7.81 -10.57 -3.88
N TYR A 89 -7.56 -10.12 -2.64
CA TYR A 89 -8.59 -9.45 -1.83
C TYR A 89 -8.94 -8.05 -2.36
N ALA A 90 -7.94 -7.29 -2.84
CA ALA A 90 -8.19 -6.02 -3.51
C ALA A 90 -8.98 -6.20 -4.81
N ASP A 91 -8.66 -7.23 -5.59
CA ASP A 91 -9.35 -7.53 -6.85
C ASP A 91 -10.83 -7.86 -6.62
N GLU A 92 -11.11 -8.68 -5.61
CA GLU A 92 -12.48 -9.02 -5.21
C GLU A 92 -13.25 -7.77 -4.73
N ALA A 93 -12.62 -6.92 -3.91
CA ALA A 93 -13.22 -5.68 -3.45
C ALA A 93 -13.51 -4.71 -4.61
N ALA A 94 -12.59 -4.57 -5.56
CA ALA A 94 -12.77 -3.73 -6.75
C ALA A 94 -13.88 -4.28 -7.67
N ALA A 95 -13.96 -5.60 -7.85
CA ALA A 95 -15.04 -6.24 -8.59
C ALA A 95 -16.40 -6.00 -7.92
N SER A 96 -16.45 -6.09 -6.59
CA SER A 96 -17.66 -5.80 -5.80
C SER A 96 -18.10 -4.34 -5.99
N LEU A 97 -17.19 -3.37 -5.87
CA LEU A 97 -17.48 -1.96 -6.16
C LEU A 97 -17.98 -1.77 -7.61
N GLN A 98 -17.33 -2.39 -8.60
CA GLN A 98 -17.72 -2.28 -10.00
C GLN A 98 -19.12 -2.83 -10.28
N ALA A 99 -19.51 -3.92 -9.60
CA ALA A 99 -20.85 -4.52 -9.71
C ALA A 99 -21.94 -3.75 -8.95
N ARG A 100 -21.54 -2.89 -8.01
CA ARG A 100 -22.44 -2.10 -7.17
C ARG A 100 -22.69 -0.71 -7.77
N LEU A 101 -21.64 -0.05 -8.25
CA LEU A 101 -21.72 1.28 -8.85
C LEU A 101 -22.21 1.21 -10.31
N SER A 102 -23.31 1.90 -10.60
CA SER A 102 -23.92 2.00 -11.93
C SER A 102 -23.79 3.41 -12.52
N ASP A 103 -24.33 3.62 -13.73
CA ASP A 103 -24.37 4.96 -14.36
C ASP A 103 -25.26 5.97 -13.60
N ALA A 104 -26.05 5.50 -12.63
CA ALA A 104 -26.79 6.34 -11.69
C ALA A 104 -25.93 6.88 -10.53
N SER A 105 -24.70 6.38 -10.37
CA SER A 105 -23.75 6.88 -9.37
C SER A 105 -23.17 8.22 -9.82
N PRO A 106 -22.70 9.10 -8.90
CA PRO A 106 -22.01 10.33 -9.26
C PRO A 106 -20.92 10.10 -10.32
N HIS A 107 -20.96 10.89 -11.40
CA HIS A 107 -20.32 10.62 -12.70
C HIS A 107 -18.79 10.40 -12.69
N ALA A 108 -18.09 10.60 -11.57
CA ALA A 108 -16.63 10.43 -11.48
C ALA A 108 -16.16 9.09 -10.89
N VAL A 109 -16.96 8.42 -10.04
CA VAL A 109 -16.45 7.31 -9.22
C VAL A 109 -16.38 5.98 -9.97
N ARG A 110 -17.42 5.66 -10.74
CA ARG A 110 -17.49 4.38 -11.47
C ARG A 110 -16.34 4.21 -12.49
N PRO A 111 -16.02 5.19 -13.35
CA PRO A 111 -14.87 5.07 -14.25
C PRO A 111 -13.55 4.84 -13.49
N MET A 112 -13.35 5.49 -12.34
CA MET A 112 -12.16 5.28 -11.52
C MET A 112 -12.07 3.87 -10.96
N VAL A 113 -13.18 3.30 -10.46
CA VAL A 113 -13.19 1.90 -9.99
C VAL A 113 -12.84 0.94 -11.12
N ILE A 114 -13.31 1.19 -12.34
CA ILE A 114 -12.94 0.39 -13.52
C ILE A 114 -11.43 0.47 -13.79
N VAL A 115 -10.84 1.67 -13.70
CA VAL A 115 -9.38 1.85 -13.87
C VAL A 115 -8.60 1.15 -12.76
N ILE A 116 -9.04 1.25 -11.50
CA ILE A 116 -8.44 0.53 -10.36
C ILE A 116 -8.46 -0.98 -10.62
N LYS A 117 -9.61 -1.52 -11.01
CA LYS A 117 -9.74 -2.95 -11.34
C LYS A 117 -8.81 -3.34 -12.49
N ALA A 118 -8.71 -2.53 -13.54
CA ALA A 118 -7.81 -2.79 -14.66
C ALA A 118 -6.33 -2.84 -14.24
N HIS A 119 -5.89 -1.97 -13.32
CA HIS A 119 -4.54 -2.03 -12.77
C HIS A 119 -4.30 -3.31 -11.96
N LEU A 120 -5.29 -3.75 -11.17
CA LEU A 120 -5.19 -5.00 -10.41
C LEU A 120 -5.16 -6.22 -11.35
N ASP A 121 -5.97 -6.23 -12.40
CA ASP A 121 -5.96 -7.27 -13.44
C ASP A 121 -4.62 -7.34 -14.17
N ASP A 122 -4.04 -6.19 -14.55
CA ASP A 122 -2.73 -6.14 -15.21
C ASP A 122 -1.61 -6.63 -14.28
N LEU A 123 -1.68 -6.36 -12.98
CA LEU A 123 -0.77 -6.96 -11.99
C LEU A 123 -0.90 -8.48 -11.94
N GLN A 124 -2.12 -9.00 -11.84
CA GLN A 124 -2.39 -10.45 -11.83
C GLN A 124 -1.92 -11.11 -13.13
N HIS A 125 -2.09 -10.44 -14.27
CA HIS A 125 -1.66 -10.96 -15.56
C HIS A 125 -0.13 -11.00 -15.68
N ARG A 126 0.56 -9.88 -15.44
CA ARG A 126 2.01 -9.75 -15.65
C ARG A 126 2.84 -10.46 -14.58
N LEU A 127 2.39 -10.44 -13.33
CA LEU A 127 3.12 -10.99 -12.18
C LEU A 127 2.54 -12.31 -11.69
N GLY A 128 1.47 -12.82 -12.33
CA GLY A 128 0.75 -14.02 -11.91
C GLY A 128 1.61 -15.28 -11.77
N ILE A 129 2.75 -15.34 -12.47
CA ILE A 129 3.73 -16.43 -12.33
C ILE A 129 4.32 -16.50 -10.90
N PHE A 130 4.54 -15.35 -10.24
CA PHE A 130 5.06 -15.27 -8.87
C PHE A 130 3.99 -15.48 -7.80
N PHE A 131 2.72 -15.29 -8.18
CA PHE A 131 1.58 -15.42 -7.28
C PHE A 131 1.16 -16.88 -7.05
N ARG A 132 1.59 -17.79 -7.93
CA ARG A 132 1.24 -19.22 -7.84
C ARG A 132 2.06 -19.94 -6.77
N LYS A 133 1.36 -20.64 -5.88
CA LYS A 133 1.97 -21.50 -4.86
C LYS A 133 2.80 -22.60 -5.53
N GLY A 134 4.08 -22.72 -5.17
CA GLY A 134 5.00 -23.71 -5.75
C GLY A 134 5.61 -23.30 -7.09
N ALA A 135 5.50 -22.03 -7.50
CA ALA A 135 6.26 -21.52 -8.63
C ALA A 135 7.76 -21.73 -8.41
N LEU A 136 8.43 -22.38 -9.36
CA LEU A 136 9.88 -22.65 -9.34
C LEU A 136 10.73 -21.37 -9.55
N GLN A 137 10.10 -20.25 -9.93
CA GLN A 137 10.76 -18.96 -10.07
C GLN A 137 10.71 -18.21 -8.73
N GLY A 138 11.79 -18.30 -7.96
CA GLY A 138 11.87 -17.75 -6.59
C GLY A 138 12.26 -16.26 -6.50
N VAL A 139 12.52 -15.59 -7.63
CA VAL A 139 13.16 -14.27 -7.67
C VAL A 139 12.54 -13.42 -8.78
N SER A 140 11.93 -12.29 -8.43
CA SER A 140 11.49 -11.26 -9.37
C SER A 140 12.63 -10.32 -9.77
N THR A 141 12.52 -9.68 -10.93
CA THR A 141 13.46 -8.64 -11.37
C THR A 141 13.12 -7.28 -10.75
N VAL A 142 14.05 -6.32 -10.80
CA VAL A 142 13.76 -4.92 -10.38
C VAL A 142 12.64 -4.32 -11.21
N GLU A 143 12.61 -4.59 -12.51
CA GLU A 143 11.52 -4.12 -13.37
C GLU A 143 10.16 -4.62 -12.87
N GLN A 144 10.07 -5.89 -12.47
CA GLN A 144 8.84 -6.48 -11.93
C GLN A 144 8.47 -5.91 -10.55
N GLY A 145 9.46 -5.74 -9.66
CA GLY A 145 9.25 -5.10 -8.35
C GLY A 145 8.83 -3.63 -8.48
N THR A 146 9.45 -2.90 -9.41
CA THR A 146 9.12 -1.50 -9.73
C THR A 146 7.73 -1.39 -10.33
N TYR A 147 7.41 -2.29 -11.26
CA TYR A 147 6.08 -2.35 -11.87
C TYR A 147 4.97 -2.62 -10.83
N LEU A 148 5.20 -3.57 -9.90
CA LEU A 148 4.29 -3.78 -8.76
C LEU A 148 4.13 -2.47 -7.97
N LEU A 149 5.25 -1.88 -7.56
CA LEU A 149 5.31 -0.70 -6.69
C LEU A 149 4.59 0.50 -7.32
N ASP A 150 4.87 0.82 -8.57
CA ASP A 150 4.26 1.94 -9.29
C ASP A 150 2.76 1.72 -9.50
N THR A 151 2.35 0.49 -9.78
CA THR A 151 0.94 0.16 -9.99
C THR A 151 0.15 0.27 -8.68
N VAL A 152 0.64 -0.29 -7.56
CA VAL A 152 -0.06 -0.17 -6.27
C VAL A 152 -0.10 1.27 -5.78
N ARG A 153 0.93 2.08 -6.06
CA ARG A 153 0.92 3.53 -5.79
C ARG A 153 -0.10 4.27 -6.62
N THR A 154 -0.20 3.93 -7.91
CA THR A 154 -1.22 4.49 -8.81
C THR A 154 -2.62 4.17 -8.30
N VAL A 155 -2.88 2.93 -7.89
CA VAL A 155 -4.17 2.55 -7.29
C VAL A 155 -4.49 3.37 -6.04
N LYS A 156 -3.55 3.52 -5.10
CA LYS A 156 -3.76 4.37 -3.91
C LYS A 156 -4.01 5.83 -4.26
N ALA A 157 -3.29 6.38 -5.24
CA ALA A 157 -3.50 7.75 -5.70
C ALA A 157 -4.88 7.95 -6.34
N LEU A 158 -5.35 6.96 -7.11
CA LEU A 158 -6.71 6.96 -7.65
C LEU A 158 -7.74 6.91 -6.51
N ILE A 159 -7.57 6.05 -5.50
CA ILE A 159 -8.50 6.03 -4.35
C ILE A 159 -8.53 7.38 -3.64
N ALA A 160 -7.37 7.98 -3.39
CA ALA A 160 -7.25 9.29 -2.75
C ALA A 160 -7.83 10.44 -3.59
N SER A 161 -7.98 10.27 -4.91
CA SER A 161 -8.63 11.25 -5.77
C SER A 161 -10.16 11.11 -5.83
N VAL A 162 -10.76 10.10 -5.20
CA VAL A 162 -12.22 9.96 -5.14
C VAL A 162 -12.75 11.06 -4.21
N PRO A 163 -13.62 11.97 -4.67
CA PRO A 163 -14.19 12.99 -3.81
C PRO A 163 -14.96 12.38 -2.62
N ASP A 164 -14.83 12.99 -1.45
CA ASP A 164 -15.57 12.68 -0.22
C ASP A 164 -15.38 11.24 0.35
N ILE A 165 -14.49 10.44 -0.25
CA ILE A 165 -14.02 9.18 0.33
C ILE A 165 -12.83 9.50 1.26
N GLU A 166 -13.10 9.43 2.56
CA GLU A 166 -12.06 9.52 3.57
C GLU A 166 -11.49 8.12 3.82
N ILE A 167 -10.20 7.95 3.55
CA ILE A 167 -9.46 6.74 3.86
C ILE A 167 -8.79 6.91 5.21
N ASP A 168 -9.04 5.98 6.11
CA ASP A 168 -8.35 5.85 7.39
C ASP A 168 -6.98 5.21 7.17
N ASP A 169 -5.97 6.04 6.91
CA ASP A 169 -4.58 5.59 6.89
C ASP A 169 -4.00 5.56 8.31
N THR A 170 -4.15 4.42 8.97
CA THR A 170 -3.64 4.18 10.32
C THR A 170 -2.12 4.05 10.41
N THR A 171 -1.38 4.17 9.28
CA THR A 171 0.07 3.99 9.29
C THR A 171 0.73 5.09 10.11
N THR A 172 1.43 4.69 11.15
CA THR A 172 2.13 5.60 12.04
C THR A 172 3.40 6.16 11.39
N PHE A 173 3.81 7.35 11.84
CA PHE A 173 5.09 7.92 11.43
C PHE A 173 6.28 6.99 11.77
N ALA A 174 6.21 6.25 12.87
CA ALA A 174 7.22 5.28 13.27
C ALA A 174 7.31 4.10 12.29
N GLU A 175 6.19 3.56 11.83
CA GLU A 175 6.16 2.48 10.83
C GLU A 175 6.78 2.93 9.51
N ARG A 176 6.45 4.15 9.04
CA ARG A 176 7.09 4.73 7.85
C ARG A 176 8.59 4.94 8.05
N ALA A 177 9.03 5.40 9.22
CA ALA A 177 10.45 5.56 9.52
C ALA A 177 11.20 4.21 9.54
N ARG A 178 10.57 3.14 10.03
CA ARG A 178 11.13 1.77 9.98
C ARG A 178 11.26 1.25 8.56
N LEU A 179 10.24 1.48 7.72
CA LEU A 179 10.31 1.13 6.31
C LEU A 179 11.44 1.89 5.60
N LEU A 180 11.58 3.20 5.89
CA LEU A 180 12.68 4.01 5.39
C LEU A 180 14.03 3.47 5.83
N TYR A 181 14.17 3.05 7.08
CA TYR A 181 15.38 2.41 7.58
C TYR A 181 15.70 1.15 6.79
N THR A 182 14.71 0.28 6.56
CA THR A 182 14.89 -0.90 5.71
C THR A 182 15.40 -0.47 4.33
N CYS A 183 14.72 0.43 3.63
CA CYS A 183 15.16 0.90 2.32
C CYS A 183 16.54 1.58 2.30
N ALA A 184 16.95 2.25 3.38
CA ALA A 184 18.27 2.89 3.49
C ALA A 184 19.40 1.89 3.76
N SER A 185 19.09 0.81 4.50
CA SER A 185 20.03 -0.24 4.87
C SER A 185 20.18 -1.33 3.80
N SER A 186 19.10 -1.64 3.06
CA SER A 186 19.04 -2.73 2.08
C SER A 186 19.95 -2.62 0.83
N PRO A 187 20.37 -1.44 0.32
CA PRO A 187 21.22 -1.34 -0.87
C PRO A 187 22.54 -2.11 -0.77
N ASP A 188 23.11 -2.22 0.45
CA ASP A 188 24.42 -2.84 0.73
C ASP A 188 24.33 -4.27 1.31
N TYR A 189 23.14 -4.81 1.61
CA TYR A 189 23.02 -6.12 2.25
C TYR A 189 23.26 -7.29 1.27
N LEU A 190 24.47 -7.87 1.33
CA LEU A 190 24.80 -9.23 0.86
C LEU A 190 24.31 -10.33 1.83
N VAL A 191 23.72 -9.98 2.98
CA VAL A 191 23.71 -10.84 4.19
C VAL A 191 22.43 -11.66 4.42
N TYR A 192 21.37 -11.52 3.62
CA TYR A 192 20.16 -12.34 3.84
C TYR A 192 19.50 -12.84 2.57
N HIS A 193 20.16 -13.70 1.79
CA HIS A 193 19.51 -14.53 0.75
C HIS A 193 18.35 -13.84 0.01
N PHE A 194 18.52 -12.55 -0.30
CA PHE A 194 17.42 -11.69 -0.70
C PHE A 194 17.22 -11.90 -2.20
N PRO A 195 15.98 -12.08 -2.69
CA PRO A 195 15.73 -12.57 -4.04
C PRO A 195 15.80 -11.43 -5.05
N PHE A 196 16.97 -10.81 -5.10
CA PHE A 196 17.48 -9.89 -6.11
C PHE A 196 18.95 -10.26 -6.44
N SER A 197 19.33 -11.51 -6.18
CA SER A 197 20.68 -12.06 -6.35
C SER A 197 21.18 -12.12 -7.80
N PHE A 198 20.33 -11.79 -8.78
CA PHE A 198 20.66 -11.76 -10.20
C PHE A 198 20.87 -10.34 -10.74
N LEU A 199 20.82 -9.32 -9.89
CA LEU A 199 20.98 -7.92 -10.30
C LEU A 199 22.42 -7.43 -10.19
N THR A 200 22.71 -6.35 -10.92
CA THR A 200 23.86 -5.50 -10.61
C THR A 200 23.62 -4.77 -9.27
N GLU A 201 24.70 -4.43 -8.54
CA GLU A 201 24.59 -3.67 -7.28
C GLU A 201 23.81 -2.34 -7.46
N TRP A 202 23.85 -1.77 -8.67
CA TRP A 202 23.25 -0.48 -9.01
C TRP A 202 21.74 -0.53 -9.18
N ASP A 203 21.19 -1.54 -9.84
CA ASP A 203 19.73 -1.67 -10.03
C ASP A 203 19.02 -1.86 -8.70
N ARG A 204 19.64 -2.65 -7.81
CA ARG A 204 19.16 -2.85 -6.44
C ARG A 204 19.20 -1.53 -5.65
N ALA A 205 20.32 -0.81 -5.73
CA ALA A 205 20.46 0.48 -5.06
C ALA A 205 19.42 1.49 -5.57
N ALA A 206 19.20 1.56 -6.89
CA ALA A 206 18.21 2.44 -7.50
C ALA A 206 16.79 2.12 -7.01
N PHE A 207 16.40 0.84 -6.97
CA PHE A 207 15.08 0.41 -6.48
C PHE A 207 14.83 0.86 -5.04
N PHE A 208 15.76 0.59 -4.12
CA PHE A 208 15.59 0.92 -2.71
C PHE A 208 15.69 2.43 -2.44
N ILE A 209 16.53 3.18 -3.16
CA ILE A 209 16.59 4.63 -3.04
C ILE A 209 15.30 5.28 -3.56
N ALA A 210 14.75 4.83 -4.69
CA ALA A 210 13.46 5.30 -5.17
C ALA A 210 12.32 4.98 -4.18
N GLY A 211 12.35 3.78 -3.58
CA GLY A 211 11.47 3.40 -2.47
C GLY A 211 11.58 4.36 -1.29
N ALA A 212 12.80 4.62 -0.80
CA ALA A 212 13.09 5.52 0.30
C ALA A 212 12.62 6.96 0.02
N GLN A 213 12.83 7.47 -1.19
CA GLN A 213 12.37 8.80 -1.61
C GLN A 213 10.85 8.92 -1.52
N SER A 214 10.12 7.90 -1.97
CA SER A 214 8.66 7.88 -1.86
C SER A 214 8.18 7.83 -0.41
N VAL A 215 8.84 7.06 0.46
CA VAL A 215 8.50 7.02 1.89
C VAL A 215 8.74 8.39 2.53
N VAL A 216 9.84 9.07 2.20
CA VAL A 216 10.12 10.43 2.67
C VAL A 216 9.09 11.44 2.16
N ALA A 217 8.63 11.31 0.91
CA ALA A 217 7.58 12.15 0.36
C ALA A 217 6.25 11.98 1.12
N ASP A 218 5.86 10.75 1.43
CA ASP A 218 4.69 10.44 2.26
C ASP A 218 4.86 10.97 3.71
N MET A 219 6.04 10.87 4.30
CA MET A 219 6.30 11.46 5.62
C MET A 219 6.20 13.00 5.61
N ARG A 220 6.55 13.65 4.48
CA ARG A 220 6.43 15.11 4.33
C ARG A 220 4.99 15.56 4.19
N SER A 221 4.14 14.85 3.46
CA SER A 221 2.71 15.21 3.37
C SER A 221 2.02 15.13 4.73
N ARG A 222 2.48 14.24 5.61
CA ARG A 222 2.02 14.09 7.00
C ARG A 222 2.66 15.12 7.97
N SER A 223 3.67 15.87 7.54
CA SER A 223 4.54 16.66 8.44
C SER A 223 3.92 17.94 9.02
N ALA A 224 2.74 18.36 8.55
CA ALA A 224 2.01 19.52 9.09
C ALA A 224 1.75 19.43 10.62
N PHE A 225 1.82 18.22 11.20
CA PHE A 225 1.55 17.94 12.61
C PHE A 225 2.79 17.56 13.43
N VAL A 226 4.00 17.74 12.89
CA VAL A 226 5.21 17.13 13.45
C VAL A 226 6.18 18.20 14.02
N PRO A 227 6.81 17.98 15.20
CA PRO A 227 7.78 18.91 15.79
C PRO A 227 8.91 19.33 14.84
N THR A 228 9.39 20.57 14.96
CA THR A 228 10.39 21.22 14.09
C THR A 228 11.65 20.37 13.86
N GLU A 229 12.11 19.63 14.87
CA GLU A 229 13.28 18.75 14.77
C GLU A 229 13.07 17.57 13.80
N ARG A 230 11.86 17.01 13.73
CA ARG A 230 11.55 15.90 12.82
C ARG A 230 11.39 16.41 11.39
N ALA A 231 10.83 17.60 11.20
CA ALA A 231 10.79 18.25 9.88
C ALA A 231 12.20 18.50 9.35
N PHE A 232 13.14 18.91 10.20
CA PHE A 232 14.56 19.04 9.84
C PHE A 232 15.18 17.70 9.43
N ALA A 233 14.97 16.64 10.20
CA ALA A 233 15.48 15.31 9.89
C ALA A 233 14.91 14.75 8.57
N VAL A 234 13.61 14.91 8.32
CA VAL A 234 12.95 14.50 7.06
C VAL A 234 13.50 15.28 5.87
N ASN A 235 13.76 16.58 6.02
CA ASN A 235 14.39 17.39 4.97
C ASN A 235 15.84 16.98 4.69
N ARG A 236 16.60 16.69 5.74
CA ARG A 236 17.97 16.17 5.62
C ARG A 236 17.99 14.81 4.90
N LEU A 237 17.08 13.90 5.25
CA LEU A 237 16.92 12.61 4.59
C LEU A 237 16.64 12.78 3.10
N SER A 238 15.71 13.67 2.72
CA SER A 238 15.44 13.94 1.31
C SER A 238 16.66 14.46 0.55
N ALA A 239 17.47 15.34 1.15
CA ALA A 239 18.67 15.85 0.49
C ALA A 239 19.72 14.74 0.29
N LEU A 240 19.93 13.90 1.31
CA LEU A 240 20.84 12.76 1.24
C LEU A 240 20.38 11.71 0.21
N LEU A 241 19.07 11.47 0.12
CA LEU A 241 18.49 10.56 -0.88
C LEU A 241 18.63 11.11 -2.30
N GLY A 242 18.48 12.42 -2.50
CA GLY A 242 18.74 13.04 -3.80
C GLY A 242 20.21 12.92 -4.23
N GLU A 243 21.13 13.08 -3.29
CA GLU A 243 22.56 12.84 -3.56
C GLU A 243 22.87 11.36 -3.83
N ALA A 244 22.24 10.44 -3.09
CA ALA A 244 22.40 9.01 -3.32
C ALA A 244 21.91 8.60 -4.72
N GLU A 245 20.75 9.10 -5.16
CA GLU A 245 20.22 8.87 -6.51
C GLU A 245 21.19 9.39 -7.58
N ARG A 246 21.74 10.59 -7.40
CA ARG A 246 22.73 11.18 -8.32
C ARG A 246 23.98 10.29 -8.44
N LEU A 247 24.49 9.80 -7.32
CA LEU A 247 25.68 8.93 -7.29
C LEU A 247 25.41 7.55 -7.90
N ILE A 248 24.22 6.97 -7.66
CA ILE A 248 23.81 5.70 -8.28
C ILE A 248 23.72 5.82 -9.80
N LYS A 249 23.11 6.90 -10.31
CA LYS A 249 23.04 7.18 -11.75
C LYS A 249 24.41 7.38 -12.40
N ALA A 250 25.40 7.83 -11.62
CA ALA A 250 26.78 8.00 -12.05
C ALA A 250 27.65 6.74 -11.80
N GLU A 251 27.07 5.65 -11.27
CA GLU A 251 27.78 4.44 -10.85
C GLU A 251 28.96 4.74 -9.89
N ASP A 252 28.81 5.74 -9.03
CA ASP A 252 29.83 6.20 -8.11
C ASP A 252 29.73 5.48 -6.75
N ARG A 253 30.77 4.72 -6.40
CA ARG A 253 30.87 3.97 -5.13
C ARG A 253 30.87 4.88 -3.90
N GLY A 254 31.03 6.20 -4.06
CA GLY A 254 30.83 7.21 -3.03
C GLY A 254 29.45 7.12 -2.36
N VAL A 255 28.44 6.58 -3.04
CA VAL A 255 27.10 6.35 -2.44
C VAL A 255 27.16 5.49 -1.17
N LYS A 256 28.10 4.54 -1.07
CA LYS A 256 28.25 3.65 0.10
C LYS A 256 28.55 4.41 1.38
N ARG A 257 29.12 5.63 1.28
CA ARG A 257 29.37 6.50 2.44
C ARG A 257 28.09 7.15 2.99
N LEU A 258 27.02 7.20 2.21
CA LEU A 258 25.75 7.83 2.61
C LEU A 258 24.84 6.87 3.37
N TYR A 259 24.89 5.57 3.08
CA TYR A 259 23.97 4.58 3.66
C TYR A 259 23.98 4.51 5.20
N PRO A 260 25.14 4.58 5.90
CA PRO A 260 25.13 4.63 7.36
C PRO A 260 24.39 5.85 7.89
N THR A 261 24.64 7.03 7.30
CA THR A 261 23.98 8.28 7.72
C THR A 261 22.47 8.25 7.44
N LEU A 262 22.06 7.70 6.29
CA LEU A 262 20.65 7.51 5.94
C LEU A 262 19.95 6.57 6.93
N SER A 263 20.60 5.45 7.25
CA SER A 263 20.07 4.43 8.16
C SER A 263 19.96 4.98 9.58
N ASP A 264 21.00 5.63 10.10
CA ASP A 264 21.00 6.21 11.45
C ASP A 264 19.91 7.28 11.61
N LEU A 265 19.73 8.14 10.61
CA LEU A 265 18.68 9.15 10.62
C LEU A 265 17.28 8.51 10.61
N ALA A 266 17.05 7.50 9.77
CA ALA A 266 15.77 6.79 9.69
C ALA A 266 15.46 6.05 11.00
N LEU A 267 16.45 5.36 11.60
CA LEU A 267 16.31 4.68 12.87
C LEU A 267 16.02 5.66 14.01
N SER A 268 16.73 6.80 14.04
CA SER A 268 16.48 7.84 15.04
C SER A 268 15.06 8.41 14.98
N LEU A 269 14.45 8.46 13.79
CA LEU A 269 13.06 8.87 13.62
C LEU A 269 12.07 7.81 14.12
N ALA A 270 12.39 6.52 13.95
CA ALA A 270 11.59 5.42 14.45
C ALA A 270 11.61 5.35 15.99
N ASP A 271 12.79 5.50 16.60
CA ASP A 271 12.98 5.30 18.05
C ASP A 271 12.44 6.47 18.89
N ARG A 272 12.50 7.70 18.38
CA ARG A 272 11.98 8.91 19.06
C ARG A 272 10.46 8.95 19.21
N GLN A 273 9.74 7.96 18.69
CA GLN A 273 8.30 7.80 18.89
C GLN A 273 7.96 6.70 19.90
N ALA A 274 8.84 5.72 20.13
CA ALA A 274 8.64 4.68 21.14
C ALA A 274 8.89 5.17 22.59
N ALA A 275 9.56 6.30 22.75
CA ALA A 275 9.90 6.90 24.04
C ALA A 275 8.87 7.94 24.56
N ARG A 276 7.72 8.08 23.90
CA ARG A 276 6.59 8.93 24.30
C ARG A 276 5.35 8.08 24.44
#